data_AF-A0A5B9DKN3-F1
#
_entry.id   AF-A0A5B9DKN3-F1
#
_cell.length_a   1.000
_cell.length_b   1.000
_cell.length_c   1.000
_cell.angle_alpha   90.00
_cell.angle_beta   90.00
_cell.angle_gamma   90.00
#
_symmetry.space_group_name_H-M   'P 1'
#
loop_
_entity.id
_entity.type
_entity.pdbx_description
1 polymer ?
#
loop_
_entity_poly.entity_id
_entity_poly.type
_entity_poly.pdbx_seq_one_letter_code
_entity_poly.pdbx_strand_id
1 'polypeptide(L)'
;MANETPAEGDAHEAEATHDTAASPTDGTHATTEAHGGEHEAGFPPFDSSTFGTQLIWLAITFVVLYVVLSRLALPRIGGILEDRKGRIDSDLAAADASRQKTDAAIAAYEAALAEARKKSHAIAEETRNSIKADLDAKRGAVEADLNKKVADAEARIKATKTEALGHVGEIAADTVETLVSKLVGNVSAQDARDAVAQVSKE
;
A
#
# COMPACT_ATOMS: atom_id res chain seq x y z
N MET A 1 43.18 -46.11 -5.56
CA MET A 1 43.57 -46.63 -6.89
C MET A 1 43.18 -45.54 -7.88
N ALA A 2 44.06 -44.71 -8.43
CA ALA A 2 45.52 -44.61 -8.53
C ALA A 2 45.82 -43.09 -8.59
N ASN A 3 46.76 -42.55 -7.81
CA ASN A 3 48.20 -42.46 -8.04
C ASN A 3 48.60 -41.36 -9.06
N GLU A 4 49.66 -40.63 -8.69
CA GLU A 4 50.66 -39.91 -9.51
C GLU A 4 50.45 -38.41 -9.85
N THR A 5 51.20 -37.60 -9.10
CA THR A 5 51.98 -36.45 -9.59
C THR A 5 53.21 -36.96 -10.36
N PRO A 6 53.69 -36.26 -11.41
CA PRO A 6 54.98 -35.54 -11.34
C PRO A 6 54.89 -34.16 -12.05
N ALA A 7 55.47 -33.06 -11.56
CA ALA A 7 56.90 -32.67 -11.50
C ALA A 7 57.60 -32.55 -12.87
N GLU A 8 57.83 -31.31 -13.33
CA GLU A 8 59.00 -30.73 -14.04
C GLU A 8 58.57 -29.33 -14.56
N GLY A 9 59.36 -28.26 -14.63
CA GLY A 9 60.80 -28.02 -14.55
C GLY A 9 61.07 -26.81 -15.47
N ASP A 10 61.76 -25.79 -14.97
CA ASP A 10 62.61 -24.84 -15.72
C ASP A 10 63.16 -23.83 -14.69
N ALA A 11 64.38 -23.98 -14.18
CA ALA A 11 65.66 -23.73 -14.84
C ALA A 11 65.85 -22.24 -15.20
N HIS A 12 66.69 -21.56 -14.40
CA HIS A 12 67.84 -20.87 -14.97
C HIS A 12 68.92 -20.63 -13.92
N GLU A 13 70.09 -21.18 -14.23
CA GLU A 13 71.39 -21.08 -13.59
C GLU A 13 71.94 -19.65 -13.58
N ALA A 14 72.79 -19.37 -12.59
CA ALA A 14 74.21 -19.04 -12.74
C ALA A 14 74.74 -18.55 -11.37
N GLU A 15 75.96 -18.76 -10.89
CA GLU A 15 77.16 -19.53 -11.23
C GLU A 15 78.20 -19.08 -10.17
N ALA A 16 79.35 -19.76 -10.11
CA ALA A 16 80.59 -19.35 -9.45
C ALA A 16 80.75 -19.65 -7.96
N THR A 17 80.96 -20.94 -7.70
CA THR A 17 81.86 -21.44 -6.65
C THR A 17 83.31 -21.09 -7.00
N HIS A 18 84.07 -20.51 -6.05
CA HIS A 18 85.53 -20.47 -6.10
C HIS A 18 86.10 -20.95 -4.75
N ASP A 19 86.48 -22.22 -4.77
CA ASP A 19 87.77 -22.78 -4.38
C ASP A 19 88.45 -22.43 -3.04
N THR A 20 88.98 -23.53 -2.49
CA THR A 20 90.21 -23.68 -1.70
C THR A 20 90.14 -23.53 -0.18
N ALA A 21 90.24 -24.70 0.44
CA ALA A 21 90.65 -24.91 1.81
C ALA A 21 92.04 -24.32 2.12
N ALA A 22 92.14 -23.60 3.24
CA ALA A 22 93.37 -23.50 4.01
C ALA A 22 93.00 -23.33 5.49
N SER A 23 93.22 -24.39 6.28
CA SER A 23 93.54 -24.24 7.71
C SER A 23 94.97 -23.71 7.81
N PRO A 24 95.30 -22.84 8.77
CA PRO A 24 95.61 -23.37 10.09
C PRO A 24 95.19 -22.48 11.27
N THR A 25 94.96 -23.13 12.40
CA THR A 25 95.09 -22.59 13.74
C THR A 25 96.45 -21.92 13.92
N ASP A 26 96.48 -20.62 14.19
CA ASP A 26 97.60 -19.99 14.89
C ASP A 26 97.15 -18.67 15.55
N GLY A 27 97.62 -18.42 16.78
CA GLY A 27 97.50 -17.11 17.43
C GLY A 27 96.37 -16.94 18.46
N THR A 28 96.47 -17.65 19.59
CA THR A 28 95.99 -17.08 20.85
C THR A 28 96.84 -15.85 21.18
N HIS A 29 96.28 -14.65 21.01
CA HIS A 29 96.83 -13.41 21.55
C HIS A 29 95.77 -12.73 22.42
N ALA A 30 95.71 -13.17 23.68
CA ALA A 30 95.22 -12.32 24.76
C ALA A 30 96.40 -11.46 25.23
N THR A 31 96.53 -10.26 24.68
CA THR A 31 97.42 -9.22 25.21
C THR A 31 96.62 -7.93 25.34
N THR A 32 96.18 -7.62 26.56
CA THR A 32 95.75 -6.27 26.93
C THR A 32 97.00 -5.43 27.06
N GLU A 33 97.27 -4.60 26.06
CA GLU A 33 98.19 -3.47 26.20
C GLU A 33 97.37 -2.23 26.55
N ALA A 34 97.33 -1.90 27.84
CA ALA A 34 96.87 -0.61 28.31
C ALA A 34 98.03 0.38 28.19
N HIS A 35 98.03 1.19 27.13
CA HIS A 35 98.82 2.42 27.10
C HIS A 35 98.10 3.46 27.98
N GLY A 36 98.58 3.59 29.21
CA GLY A 36 98.17 4.66 30.13
C GLY A 36 98.86 5.97 29.78
N GLY A 37 98.05 6.99 29.52
CA GLY A 37 98.49 8.37 29.31
C GLY A 37 97.32 9.29 28.99
N GLU A 38 96.63 9.72 30.06
CA GLU A 38 95.75 10.90 30.17
C GLU A 38 94.77 11.19 29.02
N HIS A 39 93.50 10.80 29.16
CA HIS A 39 92.29 11.62 29.00
C HIS A 39 91.05 10.72 29.22
N GLU A 40 90.12 11.19 30.05
CA GLU A 40 88.83 10.60 30.38
C GLU A 40 88.02 10.25 29.10
N ALA A 41 87.90 8.97 28.75
CA ALA A 41 87.10 8.54 27.59
C ALA A 41 86.29 7.29 27.93
N GLY A 42 85.01 7.51 28.25
CA GLY A 42 84.01 6.45 28.34
C GLY A 42 83.77 5.77 26.99
N PHE A 43 83.04 4.66 27.01
CA PHE A 43 82.62 3.88 25.83
C PHE A 43 82.31 4.80 24.63
N PRO A 44 83.00 4.68 23.47
CA PRO A 44 82.96 5.68 22.39
C PRO A 44 81.55 6.07 21.90
N PRO A 45 80.54 5.18 21.90
CA PRO A 45 79.14 5.54 21.62
C PRO A 45 78.44 6.45 22.64
N PHE A 46 78.99 6.66 23.84
CA PHE A 46 78.41 7.46 24.92
C PHE A 46 79.27 8.69 25.26
N ASP A 47 79.96 9.25 24.26
CA ASP A 47 80.63 10.54 24.43
C ASP A 47 79.60 11.68 24.47
N SER A 48 79.38 12.22 25.67
CA SER A 48 78.41 13.28 25.96
C SER A 48 78.66 14.61 25.22
N SER A 49 79.86 14.82 24.69
CA SER A 49 80.19 16.00 23.88
C SER A 49 79.41 16.07 22.56
N THR A 50 78.98 14.93 22.03
CA THR A 50 78.23 14.83 20.76
C THR A 50 76.70 14.94 20.93
N PHE A 51 76.20 14.75 22.15
CA PHE A 51 74.76 14.78 22.45
C PHE A 51 74.11 16.14 22.15
N GLY A 52 74.82 17.25 22.36
CA GLY A 52 74.29 18.58 22.04
C GLY A 52 73.93 18.71 20.57
N THR A 53 74.84 18.33 19.67
CA THR A 53 74.61 18.38 18.22
C THR A 53 73.52 17.40 17.77
N GLN A 54 73.48 16.20 18.34
CA GLN A 54 72.45 15.21 18.03
C GLN A 54 71.06 15.64 18.48
N LEU A 55 70.95 16.29 19.65
CA LEU A 55 69.69 16.87 20.14
C LEU A 55 69.23 18.07 19.29
N ILE A 56 70.16 18.92 18.83
CA ILE A 56 69.83 20.03 17.92
C ILE A 56 69.29 19.49 16.59
N TRP A 57 69.96 18.50 15.99
CA TRP A 57 69.46 17.88 14.75
C TRP A 57 68.17 17.09 14.93
N LEU A 58 68.02 16.39 16.06
CA LEU A 58 66.75 15.74 16.45
C LEU A 58 65.63 16.77 16.54
N ALA A 59 65.87 17.91 17.20
CA ALA A 59 64.88 18.97 17.31
C ALA A 59 64.51 19.55 15.94
N ILE A 60 65.49 19.81 15.07
CA ILE A 60 65.24 20.32 13.71
C ILE A 60 64.40 19.32 12.89
N THR A 61 64.82 18.05 12.83
CA THR A 61 64.09 17.01 12.08
C THR A 61 62.71 16.72 12.66
N PHE A 62 62.56 16.75 13.98
CA PHE A 62 61.28 16.60 14.65
C PHE A 62 60.33 17.76 14.35
N VAL A 63 60.83 19.00 14.36
CA VAL A 63 60.03 20.18 13.99
C VAL A 63 59.60 20.09 12.52
N VAL A 64 60.51 19.71 11.61
CA VAL A 64 60.16 19.52 10.20
C VAL A 64 59.10 18.43 10.04
N LEU A 65 59.27 17.28 10.70
CA LEU A 65 58.29 16.20 10.69
C LEU A 65 56.93 16.64 11.26
N TYR A 66 56.93 17.38 12.38
CA TYR A 66 55.72 17.92 13.00
C TYR A 66 54.98 18.86 12.06
N VAL A 67 55.69 19.75 11.36
CA VAL A 67 55.08 20.65 10.37
C VAL A 67 54.50 19.84 9.21
N VAL A 68 55.20 18.83 8.71
CA VAL A 68 54.67 17.96 7.63
C VAL A 68 53.40 17.22 8.08
N LEU A 69 53.40 16.61 9.27
CA LEU A 69 52.24 15.89 9.79
C LEU A 69 51.05 16.82 10.05
N SER A 70 51.30 17.96 10.69
CA SER A 70 50.24 18.94 11.01
C SER A 70 49.65 19.58 9.75
N ARG A 71 50.49 19.86 8.74
CA ARG A 71 50.05 20.56 7.52
C ARG A 71 49.53 19.62 6.43
N LEU A 72 49.91 18.33 6.42
CA LEU A 72 49.59 17.41 5.33
C LEU A 72 48.85 16.14 5.78
N ALA A 73 49.32 15.45 6.83
CA ALA A 73 48.72 14.18 7.25
C ALA A 73 47.38 14.39 7.96
N LEU A 74 47.33 15.28 8.96
CA LEU A 74 46.10 15.59 9.70
C LEU A 74 44.96 16.12 8.81
N PRO A 75 45.17 17.12 7.91
CA PRO A 75 44.07 17.60 7.08
C PRO A 75 43.57 16.56 6.08
N ARG A 76 44.43 15.67 5.57
CA ARG A 76 43.98 14.58 4.68
C ARG A 76 43.10 13.57 5.42
N ILE A 77 43.46 13.18 6.64
CA ILE A 77 42.65 12.27 7.45
C ILE A 77 41.34 12.94 7.89
N GLY A 78 41.41 14.22 8.26
CA GLY A 78 40.22 15.02 8.58
C GLY A 78 39.23 15.11 7.42
N GLY A 79 39.71 15.35 6.20
CA GLY A 79 38.88 15.38 4.99
C GLY A 79 38.16 14.05 4.74
N ILE A 80 38.87 12.92 4.82
CA ILE A 80 38.25 11.59 4.63
C ILE A 80 37.19 11.31 5.70
N LEU A 81 37.43 11.70 6.95
CA LEU A 81 36.48 11.50 8.02
C LEU A 81 35.23 12.36 7.85
N GLU A 82 35.40 13.60 7.40
CA GLU A 82 34.31 14.52 7.09
C GLU A 82 33.50 14.03 5.88
N ASP A 83 34.16 13.61 4.80
CA ASP A 83 33.48 13.04 3.62
C ASP A 83 32.65 11.82 3.99
N ARG A 84 33.19 10.94 4.84
CA ARG A 84 32.45 9.76 5.32
C ARG A 84 31.26 10.16 6.19
N LYS A 85 31.42 11.12 7.10
CA LYS A 85 30.31 11.63 7.91
C LYS A 85 29.24 12.25 7.04
N GLY A 86 29.61 13.16 6.14
CA GLY A 86 28.69 13.81 5.21
C GLY A 86 27.93 12.82 4.32
N ARG A 87 28.60 11.75 3.86
CA ARG A 87 27.93 10.65 3.14
C ARG A 87 26.93 9.91 4.02
N ILE A 88 27.30 9.53 5.23
CA ILE A 88 26.40 8.83 6.17
C ILE A 88 25.19 9.71 6.51
N ASP A 89 25.41 10.99 6.79
CA ASP A 89 24.35 11.92 7.14
C ASP A 89 23.42 12.16 5.94
N SER A 90 23.98 12.28 4.73
CA SER A 90 23.19 12.37 3.49
C SER A 90 22.39 11.10 3.23
N ASP A 91 22.98 9.92 3.41
CA ASP A 91 22.32 8.64 3.20
C ASP A 91 21.19 8.44 4.23
N LEU A 92 21.43 8.83 5.49
CA LEU A 92 20.42 8.78 6.55
C LEU A 92 19.28 9.77 6.28
N ALA A 93 19.60 11.01 5.90
CA ALA A 93 18.59 12.01 5.55
C ALA A 93 17.75 11.58 4.33
N ALA A 94 18.38 10.96 3.33
CA ALA A 94 17.68 10.40 2.18
C ALA A 94 16.78 9.22 2.57
N ALA A 95 17.25 8.34 3.46
CA ALA A 95 16.46 7.23 3.98
C ALA A 95 15.25 7.72 4.78
N ASP A 96 15.43 8.70 5.66
CA ASP A 96 14.35 9.31 6.45
C ASP A 96 13.34 10.03 5.56
N ALA A 97 13.80 10.78 4.56
CA ALA A 97 12.93 11.43 3.59
C ALA A 97 12.13 10.41 2.76
N SER A 98 12.76 9.29 2.36
CA SER A 98 12.09 8.20 1.66
C SER A 98 11.03 7.55 2.54
N ARG A 99 11.37 7.25 3.79
CA ARG A 99 10.45 6.71 4.79
C ARG A 99 9.24 7.64 4.99
N GLN A 100 9.46 8.93 5.21
CA GLN A 100 8.39 9.91 5.38
C GLN A 100 7.47 9.98 4.15
N LYS A 101 8.02 9.91 2.94
CA LYS A 101 7.23 9.85 1.70
C LYS A 101 6.39 8.58 1.62
N THR A 102 6.96 7.44 1.98
CA THR A 102 6.23 6.16 2.04
C THR A 102 5.11 6.21 3.07
N ASP A 103 5.40 6.68 4.29
CA ASP A 103 4.40 6.80 5.36
C ASP A 103 3.26 7.75 4.94
N ALA A 104 3.59 8.89 4.31
CA ALA A 104 2.59 9.81 3.76
C ALA A 104 1.77 9.19 2.62
N ALA A 105 2.40 8.41 1.74
CA ALA A 105 1.71 7.72 0.66
C ALA A 105 0.77 6.62 1.19
N ILE A 106 1.19 5.87 2.21
CA ILE A 106 0.35 4.88 2.89
C ILE A 106 -0.86 5.57 3.53
N ALA A 107 -0.65 6.65 4.28
CA ALA A 107 -1.72 7.41 4.90
C ALA A 107 -2.73 7.97 3.87
N ALA A 108 -2.23 8.51 2.75
CA ALA A 108 -3.08 9.00 1.67
C ALA A 108 -3.86 7.87 0.98
N TYR A 109 -3.22 6.71 0.78
CA TYR A 109 -3.87 5.52 0.21
C TYR A 109 -4.97 4.98 1.12
N GLU A 110 -4.70 4.85 2.42
CA GLU A 110 -5.68 4.40 3.41
C GLU A 110 -6.85 5.38 3.53
N ALA A 111 -6.58 6.69 3.53
CA ALA A 111 -7.62 7.72 3.52
C ALA A 111 -8.49 7.64 2.25
N ALA A 112 -7.87 7.48 1.07
CA ALA A 112 -8.60 7.32 -0.18
C ALA A 112 -9.46 6.05 -0.19
N LEU A 113 -8.97 4.95 0.37
CA LEU A 113 -9.73 3.70 0.50
C LEU A 113 -10.92 3.84 1.46
N ALA A 114 -10.71 4.52 2.60
CA ALA A 114 -11.76 4.80 3.56
C ALA A 114 -12.86 5.69 2.95
N GLU A 115 -12.48 6.75 2.23
CA GLU A 115 -13.42 7.64 1.55
C GLU A 115 -14.16 6.92 0.42
N ALA A 116 -13.48 6.08 -0.37
CA ALA A 116 -14.12 5.26 -1.40
C ALA A 116 -15.17 4.31 -0.83
N ARG A 117 -14.86 3.64 0.30
CA ARG A 117 -15.82 2.78 1.02
C ARG A 117 -17.01 3.57 1.53
N LYS A 118 -16.76 4.73 2.17
CA LYS A 118 -17.82 5.62 2.66
C LYS A 118 -18.73 6.08 1.53
N LYS A 119 -18.16 6.51 0.40
CA LYS A 119 -18.91 6.94 -0.79
C LYS A 119 -19.71 5.78 -1.39
N SER A 120 -19.16 4.57 -1.45
CA SER A 120 -19.88 3.38 -1.91
C SER A 120 -21.08 3.07 -1.02
N HIS A 121 -20.93 3.10 0.30
CA HIS A 121 -22.04 2.93 1.23
C HIS A 121 -23.10 4.02 1.08
N ALA A 122 -22.69 5.29 0.97
CA ALA A 122 -23.60 6.40 0.76
C ALA A 122 -24.43 6.25 -0.53
N ILE A 123 -23.78 5.88 -1.65
CA ILE A 123 -24.46 5.63 -2.93
C ILE A 123 -25.44 4.46 -2.80
N ALA A 124 -25.05 3.39 -2.12
CA ALA A 124 -25.91 2.22 -1.92
C ALA A 124 -27.16 2.59 -1.08
N GLU A 125 -26.99 3.38 -0.02
CA GLU A 125 -28.10 3.85 0.82
C GLU A 125 -29.01 4.82 0.06
N GLU A 126 -28.44 5.80 -0.64
CA GLU A 126 -29.18 6.75 -1.47
C GLU A 126 -30.00 6.03 -2.55
N THR A 127 -29.37 5.08 -3.26
CA THR A 127 -30.05 4.27 -4.28
C THR A 127 -31.18 3.45 -3.67
N ARG A 128 -30.95 2.83 -2.50
CA ARG A 128 -31.99 2.04 -1.81
C ARG A 128 -33.17 2.92 -1.38
N ASN A 129 -32.89 4.14 -0.90
CA ASN A 129 -33.93 5.09 -0.49
C ASN A 129 -34.72 5.61 -1.70
N SER A 130 -34.03 5.94 -2.79
CA SER A 130 -34.65 6.34 -4.06
C SER A 130 -35.54 5.24 -4.63
N ILE A 131 -35.05 4.00 -4.71
CA ILE A 131 -35.86 2.86 -5.18
C ILE A 131 -37.09 2.64 -4.31
N LYS A 132 -36.97 2.75 -2.98
CA LYS A 132 -38.13 2.63 -2.08
C LYS A 132 -39.17 3.73 -2.35
N ALA A 133 -38.73 4.98 -2.46
CA ALA A 133 -39.62 6.10 -2.76
C ALA A 133 -40.33 5.92 -4.11
N ASP A 134 -39.60 5.47 -5.14
CA ASP A 134 -40.16 5.17 -6.46
C ASP A 134 -41.17 4.01 -6.42
N LEU A 135 -40.88 2.96 -5.64
CA LEU A 135 -41.79 1.83 -5.45
C LEU A 135 -43.06 2.25 -4.72
N ASP A 136 -42.94 3.03 -3.65
CA ASP A 136 -44.09 3.53 -2.89
C ASP A 136 -44.96 4.45 -3.75
N ALA A 137 -44.35 5.33 -4.55
CA ALA A 137 -45.07 6.20 -5.49
C ALA A 137 -45.80 5.39 -6.58
N LYS A 138 -45.12 4.43 -7.21
CA LYS A 138 -45.74 3.55 -8.22
C LYS A 138 -46.84 2.69 -7.63
N ARG A 139 -46.63 2.15 -6.43
CA ARG A 139 -47.63 1.37 -5.71
C ARG A 139 -48.86 2.21 -5.41
N GLY A 140 -48.70 3.41 -4.88
CA GLY A 140 -49.82 4.33 -4.61
C GLY A 140 -50.58 4.69 -5.89
N ALA A 141 -49.90 4.93 -7.01
CA ALA A 141 -50.53 5.19 -8.30
C ALA A 141 -51.35 3.99 -8.81
N VAL A 142 -50.80 2.78 -8.71
CA VAL A 142 -51.50 1.54 -9.10
C VAL A 142 -52.69 1.27 -8.19
N GLU A 143 -52.56 1.45 -6.88
CA GLU A 143 -53.65 1.31 -5.92
C GLU A 143 -54.78 2.33 -6.21
N ALA A 144 -54.45 3.57 -6.55
CA ALA A 144 -55.43 4.58 -6.95
C ALA A 144 -56.16 4.22 -8.26
N ASP A 145 -55.42 3.77 -9.29
CA ASP A 145 -56.02 3.33 -10.56
C ASP A 145 -56.91 2.09 -10.37
N LEU A 146 -56.47 1.14 -9.53
CA LEU A 146 -57.26 -0.05 -9.19
C LEU A 146 -58.55 0.33 -8.48
N ASN A 147 -58.49 1.20 -7.49
CA ASN A 147 -59.69 1.68 -6.77
C ASN A 147 -60.69 2.36 -7.72
N LYS A 148 -60.20 3.14 -8.68
CA LYS A 148 -61.05 3.77 -9.70
C LYS A 148 -61.71 2.71 -10.59
N LYS A 149 -60.95 1.73 -11.08
CA LYS A 149 -61.49 0.63 -11.90
C LYS A 149 -62.54 -0.20 -11.15
N VAL A 150 -62.32 -0.46 -9.86
CA VAL A 150 -63.29 -1.16 -9.01
C VAL A 150 -64.56 -0.33 -8.87
N ALA A 151 -64.46 0.96 -8.56
CA ALA A 151 -65.63 1.84 -8.47
C ALA A 151 -66.40 1.93 -9.80
N ASP A 152 -65.71 2.05 -10.93
CA ASP A 152 -66.32 2.06 -12.26
C ASP A 152 -67.02 0.73 -12.59
N ALA A 153 -66.42 -0.40 -12.22
CA ALA A 153 -67.01 -1.72 -12.39
C ALA A 153 -68.25 -1.90 -11.51
N GLU A 154 -68.21 -1.48 -10.25
CA GLU A 154 -69.36 -1.50 -9.34
C GLU A 154 -70.51 -0.65 -9.86
N ALA A 155 -70.22 0.55 -10.38
CA ALA A 155 -71.22 1.42 -11.00
C ALA A 155 -71.86 0.76 -12.24
N ARG A 156 -71.07 0.12 -13.11
CA ARG A 156 -71.57 -0.63 -14.26
C ARG A 156 -72.44 -1.80 -13.84
N ILE A 157 -72.01 -2.61 -12.87
CA ILE A 157 -72.77 -3.73 -12.33
C ILE A 157 -74.12 -3.24 -11.78
N LYS A 158 -74.13 -2.13 -11.03
CA LYS A 158 -75.36 -1.54 -10.49
C LYS A 158 -76.29 -1.04 -11.59
N ALA A 159 -75.75 -0.41 -12.63
CA ALA A 159 -76.52 0.05 -13.78
C ALA A 159 -77.16 -1.13 -14.54
N THR A 160 -76.36 -2.15 -14.92
CA THR A 160 -76.85 -3.35 -15.60
C THR A 160 -77.85 -4.12 -14.74
N LYS A 161 -77.66 -4.20 -13.42
CA LYS A 161 -78.63 -4.79 -12.51
C LYS A 161 -79.96 -4.05 -12.54
N THR A 162 -79.91 -2.72 -12.50
CA THR A 162 -81.13 -1.88 -12.53
C THR A 162 -81.86 -2.02 -13.86
N GLU A 163 -81.12 -2.02 -14.96
CA GLU A 163 -81.66 -2.23 -16.31
C GLU A 163 -82.31 -3.63 -16.45
N ALA A 164 -81.60 -4.69 -16.03
CA ALA A 164 -82.13 -6.05 -16.07
C ALA A 164 -83.39 -6.22 -15.22
N LEU A 165 -83.44 -5.61 -14.02
CA LEU A 165 -84.65 -5.62 -13.20
C LEU A 165 -85.81 -4.85 -13.85
N GLY A 166 -85.52 -3.78 -14.60
CA GLY A 166 -86.52 -3.07 -15.42
C GLY A 166 -87.11 -3.97 -16.52
N HIS A 167 -86.27 -4.66 -17.28
CA HIS A 167 -86.69 -5.61 -18.32
C HIS A 167 -87.57 -6.75 -17.76
N VAL A 168 -87.28 -7.24 -16.54
CA VAL A 168 -88.12 -8.25 -15.88
C VAL A 168 -89.54 -7.74 -15.65
N GLY A 169 -89.72 -6.48 -15.24
CA GLY A 169 -91.04 -5.86 -15.05
C GLY A 169 -91.83 -5.76 -16.36
N GLU A 170 -91.17 -5.37 -17.45
CA GLU A 170 -91.79 -5.32 -18.78
C GLU A 170 -92.21 -6.71 -19.29
N ILE A 171 -91.32 -7.70 -19.18
CA ILE A 171 -91.61 -9.09 -19.57
C ILE A 171 -92.75 -9.66 -18.71
N ALA A 172 -92.77 -9.38 -17.42
CA ALA A 172 -93.85 -9.81 -16.53
C ALA A 172 -95.19 -9.19 -16.94
N ALA A 173 -95.23 -7.90 -17.24
CA ALA A 173 -96.45 -7.22 -17.71
C ALA A 173 -96.96 -7.79 -19.05
N ASP A 174 -96.07 -7.99 -20.03
CA ASP A 174 -96.41 -8.58 -21.34
C ASP A 174 -96.92 -10.03 -21.20
N THR A 175 -96.30 -10.81 -20.31
CA THR A 175 -96.71 -12.19 -20.02
C THR A 175 -98.08 -12.23 -19.33
N VAL A 176 -98.34 -11.34 -18.37
CA VAL A 176 -99.63 -11.22 -17.66
C VAL A 176 -100.73 -10.78 -18.63
N GLU A 177 -100.48 -9.76 -19.47
CA GLU A 177 -101.43 -9.30 -20.49
C GLU A 177 -101.81 -10.46 -21.42
N THR A 178 -100.83 -11.22 -21.91
CA THR A 178 -101.05 -12.37 -22.79
C THR A 178 -101.84 -13.49 -22.09
N LEU A 179 -101.52 -13.81 -20.85
CA LEU A 179 -102.20 -14.86 -20.06
C LEU A 179 -103.65 -14.48 -19.77
N VAL A 180 -103.89 -13.26 -19.29
CA VAL A 180 -105.24 -12.79 -18.91
C VAL A 180 -106.12 -12.61 -20.14
N SER A 181 -105.56 -12.10 -21.24
CA SER A 181 -106.28 -11.97 -22.52
C SER A 181 -106.79 -13.32 -23.04
N LYS A 182 -106.02 -14.40 -22.84
CA LYS A 182 -106.43 -15.76 -23.19
C LYS A 182 -107.48 -16.37 -22.25
N LEU A 183 -107.61 -15.87 -21.02
CA LEU A 183 -108.43 -16.49 -19.98
C LEU A 183 -109.77 -15.77 -19.72
N VAL A 184 -109.79 -14.43 -19.74
CA VAL A 184 -110.93 -13.60 -19.30
C VAL A 184 -111.46 -12.66 -20.41
N GLY A 185 -110.71 -12.49 -21.50
CA GLY A 185 -111.04 -11.58 -22.61
C GLY A 185 -110.14 -10.34 -22.65
N ASN A 186 -110.48 -9.35 -23.48
CA ASN A 186 -109.58 -8.22 -23.80
C ASN A 186 -109.29 -7.35 -22.56
N VAL A 187 -108.04 -7.34 -22.12
CA VAL A 187 -107.52 -6.47 -21.06
C VAL A 187 -106.60 -5.42 -21.67
N SER A 188 -106.59 -4.21 -21.13
CA SER A 188 -105.68 -3.17 -21.60
C SER A 188 -104.25 -3.43 -21.08
N ALA A 189 -103.25 -3.15 -21.92
CA ALA A 189 -101.84 -3.20 -21.54
C ALA A 189 -101.51 -2.32 -20.31
N GLN A 190 -102.35 -1.33 -20.02
CA GLN A 190 -102.16 -0.40 -18.91
C GLN A 190 -102.57 -1.04 -17.58
N ASP A 191 -103.69 -1.77 -17.55
CA ASP A 191 -104.16 -2.48 -16.35
C ASP A 191 -103.21 -3.62 -15.94
N ALA A 192 -102.63 -4.33 -16.93
CA ALA A 192 -101.64 -5.38 -16.68
C ALA A 192 -100.35 -4.82 -16.06
N ARG A 193 -99.89 -3.65 -16.53
CA ARG A 193 -98.73 -2.95 -15.98
C ARG A 193 -98.97 -2.45 -14.56
N ASP A 194 -100.14 -1.87 -14.30
CA ASP A 194 -100.49 -1.35 -12.97
C ASP A 194 -100.56 -2.47 -11.92
N ALA A 195 -101.10 -3.65 -12.29
CA ALA A 195 -101.15 -4.82 -11.41
C ALA A 195 -99.74 -5.37 -11.08
N VAL A 196 -98.85 -5.47 -12.07
CA VAL A 196 -97.45 -5.90 -11.85
C VAL A 196 -96.68 -4.86 -11.03
N ALA A 197 -96.93 -3.58 -11.24
CA ALA A 197 -96.33 -2.49 -10.47
C ALA A 197 -96.77 -2.48 -9.00
N GLN A 198 -98.01 -2.92 -8.71
CA GLN A 198 -98.53 -3.01 -7.35
C GLN A 198 -97.88 -4.16 -6.56
N VAL A 199 -97.65 -5.31 -7.20
CA VAL A 199 -97.00 -6.48 -6.56
C VAL A 199 -95.50 -6.29 -6.41
N SER A 200 -94.84 -5.60 -7.35
CA SER A 200 -93.39 -5.35 -7.27
C SER A 200 -92.98 -4.25 -6.27
N LYS A 201 -93.96 -3.57 -5.65
CA LYS A 201 -93.74 -2.56 -4.60
C LYS A 201 -93.86 -3.10 -3.17
N GLU A 202 -94.44 -4.29 -2.95
CA GLU A 202 -94.37 -5.03 -1.68
C GLU A 202 -93.08 -5.83 -1.57
#